data_AF-A0A2W4RJ88-F1
#
_entry.id   AF-A0A2W4RJ88-F1
#
_cell.length_a   1.000
_cell.length_b   1.000
_cell.length_c   1.000
_cell.angle_alpha   90.00
_cell.angle_beta   90.00
_cell.angle_gamma   90.00
#
_symmetry.space_group_name_H-M   'P 1'
#
loop_
_entity.id
_entity.type
_entity.pdbx_description
1 polymer ?
#
loop_
_entity_poly.entity_id
_entity_poly.type
_entity_poly.pdbx_seq_one_letter_code
_entity_poly.pdbx_strand_id
1 'polypeptide(L)'
;QFRGAGPHLTIQVADGIYTSGGWINRAMFDGSQLNIIGNPAAPSNVEIAVTGANAILVDGAGAKVRLEGLKISGDVGVWARNGAVVFLTGKNAFGSCSFRHIGADNGAFVEMLGGEISIEGAAPHHLYADAGGHIFYALGSVNIVGTPDFPFGFAHAQSTGLITSYGVTWSGTATGPRYQAMLNAVINVNGAGPEYFPGDTAGVLASGGQYT
;
A
#
# COMPACT_ATOMS: atom_id res chain seq x y z
N GLN A 1 6.05 -32.55 5.90
CA GLN A 1 4.93 -32.42 6.86
C GLN A 1 4.09 -31.22 6.43
N PHE A 2 2.84 -31.40 6.02
CA PHE A 2 1.93 -30.27 5.82
C PHE A 2 1.43 -29.82 7.18
N ARG A 3 1.77 -28.59 7.60
CA ARG A 3 1.16 -27.96 8.77
C ARG A 3 -0.01 -27.12 8.26
N GLY A 4 -1.22 -27.42 8.72
CA GLY A 4 -2.38 -26.58 8.41
C GLY A 4 -2.19 -25.18 8.99
N ALA A 5 -2.66 -24.15 8.29
CA ALA A 5 -2.69 -22.81 8.84
C ALA A 5 -3.65 -22.75 10.03
N GLY A 6 -3.28 -22.01 11.08
CA GLY A 6 -4.16 -21.67 12.20
C GLY A 6 -5.37 -20.87 11.73
N PRO A 7 -6.47 -20.87 12.50
CA PRO A 7 -7.72 -20.23 12.09
C PRO A 7 -7.54 -18.73 11.85
N HIS A 8 -8.14 -18.21 10.78
CA HIS A 8 -8.16 -16.78 10.50
C HIS A 8 -9.31 -16.10 11.27
N LEU A 9 -9.02 -14.97 11.91
CA LEU A 9 -10.05 -14.11 12.49
C LEU A 9 -10.57 -13.17 11.41
N THR A 10 -11.89 -13.05 11.26
CA THR A 10 -12.49 -12.13 10.29
C THR A 10 -13.37 -11.11 11.00
N ILE A 11 -13.11 -9.82 10.73
CA ILE A 11 -13.96 -8.70 11.10
C ILE A 11 -14.68 -8.26 9.82
N GLN A 12 -16.01 -8.37 9.83
CA GLN A 12 -16.87 -7.78 8.81
C GLN A 12 -17.23 -6.36 9.27
N VAL A 13 -16.90 -5.38 8.44
CA VAL A 13 -17.14 -3.96 8.70
C VAL A 13 -18.35 -3.56 7.86
N ALA A 14 -19.37 -3.03 8.51
CA ALA A 14 -20.58 -2.59 7.83
C ALA A 14 -20.34 -1.29 7.04
N ASP A 15 -21.23 -0.99 6.10
CA ASP A 15 -21.25 0.30 5.42
C ASP A 15 -21.32 1.45 6.44
N GLY A 16 -20.46 2.44 6.28
CA GLY A 16 -20.31 3.56 7.21
C GLY A 16 -18.97 4.28 7.08
N ILE A 17 -18.87 5.40 7.80
CA ILE A 17 -17.63 6.17 7.95
C ILE A 17 -17.10 5.94 9.36
N TYR A 18 -15.87 5.45 9.45
CA TYR A 18 -15.16 5.11 10.66
C TYR A 18 -14.02 6.10 10.86
N THR A 19 -14.14 6.96 11.87
CA THR A 19 -13.16 8.03 12.16
C THR A 19 -12.04 7.59 13.10
N SER A 20 -11.98 6.30 13.39
CA SER A 20 -10.96 5.68 14.24
C SER A 20 -10.19 4.66 13.42
N GLY A 21 -8.86 4.74 13.46
CA GLY A 21 -8.00 3.80 12.77
C GLY A 21 -7.90 2.44 13.46
N GLY A 22 -7.25 1.50 12.79
CA GLY A 22 -6.88 0.19 13.33
C GLY A 22 -5.40 0.16 13.72
N TRP A 23 -5.11 -0.31 14.94
CA TRP A 23 -3.74 -0.66 15.36
C TRP A 23 -3.65 -2.15 15.62
N ILE A 24 -2.86 -2.84 14.79
CA ILE A 24 -2.64 -4.28 14.85
C ILE A 24 -1.19 -4.52 15.20
N ASN A 25 -0.93 -4.87 16.46
CA ASN A 25 0.42 -5.03 17.01
C ASN A 25 0.68 -6.42 17.61
N ARG A 26 -0.25 -7.35 17.38
CA ARG A 26 -0.15 -8.71 17.91
C ARG A 26 0.28 -9.66 16.81
N ALA A 27 1.28 -10.49 17.11
CA ALA A 27 1.68 -11.57 16.24
C ALA A 27 0.54 -12.56 16.00
N MET A 28 0.43 -13.05 14.77
CA MET A 28 -0.47 -14.11 14.36
C MET A 28 0.30 -15.43 14.35
N PHE A 29 -0.17 -16.43 15.08
CA PHE A 29 0.52 -17.71 15.25
C PHE A 29 0.02 -18.76 14.24
N ASP A 30 0.83 -19.81 14.03
CA ASP A 30 0.49 -20.96 13.20
C ASP A 30 0.07 -20.64 11.75
N GLY A 31 0.49 -19.49 11.21
CA GLY A 31 0.10 -19.04 9.86
C GLY A 31 -1.28 -18.40 9.77
N SER A 32 -1.93 -18.12 10.91
CA SER A 32 -3.17 -17.34 10.99
C SER A 32 -2.98 -15.89 10.50
N GLN A 33 -4.10 -15.17 10.32
CA GLN A 33 -4.11 -13.75 9.99
C GLN A 33 -5.42 -13.12 10.44
N LEU A 34 -5.43 -11.79 10.57
CA LEU A 34 -6.65 -11.01 10.72
C LEU A 34 -7.15 -10.56 9.34
N ASN A 35 -8.39 -10.88 9.01
CA ASN A 35 -9.09 -10.36 7.84
C ASN A 35 -9.99 -9.20 8.27
N ILE A 36 -9.83 -8.03 7.66
CA ILE A 36 -10.74 -6.89 7.82
C ILE A 36 -11.42 -6.67 6.48
N ILE A 37 -12.71 -6.98 6.43
CA ILE A 37 -13.49 -7.04 5.20
C ILE A 37 -14.62 -6.02 5.31
N GLY A 38 -14.63 -5.03 4.43
CA GLY A 38 -15.72 -4.09 4.30
C GLY A 38 -16.74 -4.56 3.27
N ASN A 39 -16.93 -3.75 2.22
CA ASN A 39 -17.84 -4.01 1.12
C ASN A 39 -17.05 -4.26 -0.18
N PRO A 40 -16.79 -5.52 -0.57
CA PRO A 40 -15.97 -5.84 -1.76
C PRO A 40 -16.59 -5.38 -3.08
N ALA A 41 -17.90 -5.15 -3.12
CA ALA A 41 -18.59 -4.65 -4.30
C ALA A 41 -18.51 -3.12 -4.42
N ALA A 42 -18.46 -2.42 -3.28
CA ALA A 42 -18.43 -0.97 -3.21
C ALA A 42 -17.53 -0.49 -2.04
N PRO A 43 -16.19 -0.50 -2.19
CA PRO A 43 -15.28 -0.13 -1.11
C PRO A 43 -15.55 1.25 -0.49
N SER A 44 -16.02 2.20 -1.31
CA SER A 44 -16.37 3.56 -0.86
C SER A 44 -17.56 3.62 0.09
N ASN A 45 -18.33 2.54 0.25
CA ASN A 45 -19.37 2.48 1.28
C ASN A 45 -18.81 2.19 2.68
N VAL A 46 -17.58 1.69 2.79
CA VAL A 46 -16.89 1.42 4.06
C VAL A 46 -15.62 2.27 4.10
N GLU A 47 -15.75 3.49 4.64
CA GLU A 47 -14.65 4.44 4.69
C GLU A 47 -14.00 4.47 6.07
N ILE A 48 -12.71 4.18 6.16
CA ILE A 48 -11.87 4.49 7.30
C ILE A 48 -11.25 5.87 7.03
N ALA A 49 -11.81 6.91 7.65
CA ALA A 49 -11.43 8.31 7.44
C ALA A 49 -10.87 8.92 8.72
N VAL A 50 -9.55 8.81 8.89
CA VAL A 50 -8.85 9.30 10.08
C VAL A 50 -8.18 10.64 9.79
N THR A 51 -8.18 11.56 10.76
CA THR A 51 -7.49 12.85 10.65
C THR A 51 -6.42 12.96 11.74
N GLY A 52 -5.19 13.34 11.36
CA GLY A 52 -4.08 13.50 12.30
C GLY A 52 -3.57 12.19 12.91
N ALA A 53 -3.89 11.05 12.28
CA ALA A 53 -3.38 9.74 12.63
C ALA A 53 -3.45 8.80 11.41
N ASN A 54 -2.80 7.63 11.54
CA ASN A 54 -2.82 6.58 10.51
C ASN A 54 -4.17 5.86 10.48
N ALA A 55 -4.65 5.48 9.30
CA ALA A 55 -5.89 4.73 9.17
C ALA A 55 -5.71 3.26 9.58
N ILE A 56 -4.72 2.56 9.01
CA ILE A 56 -4.36 1.18 9.39
C ILE A 56 -2.86 1.11 9.69
N LEU A 57 -2.52 0.86 10.96
CA LEU A 57 -1.15 0.60 11.41
C LEU A 57 -1.00 -0.86 11.80
N VAL A 58 -0.08 -1.58 11.15
CA VAL A 58 0.33 -2.94 11.48
C VAL A 58 1.79 -2.90 11.92
N ASP A 59 2.04 -3.16 13.20
CA ASP A 59 3.30 -2.84 13.86
C ASP A 59 3.81 -4.01 14.70
N GLY A 60 4.72 -4.79 14.13
CA GLY A 60 5.42 -5.86 14.84
C GLY A 60 5.56 -7.16 14.07
N ALA A 61 6.64 -7.88 14.36
CA ALA A 61 6.97 -9.11 13.68
C ALA A 61 5.86 -10.16 13.86
N GLY A 62 5.41 -10.73 12.74
CA GLY A 62 4.33 -11.71 12.72
C GLY A 62 2.92 -11.12 12.81
N ALA A 63 2.75 -9.80 12.96
CA ALA A 63 1.44 -9.18 12.77
C ALA A 63 1.06 -9.27 11.29
N LYS A 64 -0.08 -9.91 10.99
CA LYS A 64 -0.50 -10.24 9.63
C LYS A 64 -1.96 -9.87 9.40
N VAL A 65 -2.20 -8.97 8.44
CA VAL A 65 -3.54 -8.46 8.12
C VAL A 65 -3.86 -8.60 6.63
N ARG A 66 -5.10 -8.99 6.31
CA ARG A 66 -5.68 -8.91 4.98
C ARG A 66 -6.78 -7.86 4.98
N LEU A 67 -6.75 -6.97 4.00
CA LEU A 67 -7.72 -5.90 3.76
C LEU A 67 -8.45 -6.15 2.44
N GLU A 68 -9.76 -5.94 2.43
CA GLU A 68 -10.61 -5.98 1.25
C GLU A 68 -11.89 -5.15 1.47
N GLY A 69 -12.34 -4.45 0.45
CA GLY A 69 -13.63 -3.75 0.44
C GLY A 69 -13.64 -2.46 1.26
N LEU A 70 -12.49 -1.79 1.41
CA LEU A 70 -12.37 -0.58 2.23
C LEU A 70 -11.95 0.62 1.39
N LYS A 71 -12.47 1.81 1.71
CA LYS A 71 -11.88 3.10 1.36
C LYS A 71 -11.07 3.62 2.54
N ILE A 72 -9.81 4.00 2.32
CA ILE A 72 -8.85 4.27 3.39
C ILE A 72 -8.24 5.68 3.22
N SER A 73 -8.37 6.51 4.25
CA SER A 73 -7.87 7.90 4.31
C SER A 73 -7.28 8.18 5.71
N GLY A 74 -6.11 8.82 5.78
CA GLY A 74 -5.39 9.04 7.04
C GLY A 74 -4.17 9.95 6.88
N ASP A 75 -3.27 10.02 7.87
CA ASP A 75 -1.92 10.54 7.60
C ASP A 75 -1.16 9.54 6.72
N VAL A 76 -1.18 8.29 7.16
CA VAL A 76 -0.86 7.12 6.34
C VAL A 76 -2.12 6.28 6.20
N GLY A 77 -2.42 5.84 4.97
CA GLY A 77 -3.54 4.93 4.72
C GLY A 77 -3.29 3.56 5.34
N VAL A 78 -2.31 2.83 4.79
CA VAL A 78 -1.86 1.52 5.29
C VAL A 78 -0.38 1.58 5.61
N TRP A 79 -0.02 1.34 6.86
CA TRP A 79 1.37 1.34 7.31
C TRP A 79 1.72 -0.01 7.94
N ALA A 80 2.53 -0.80 7.25
CA ALA A 80 3.19 -1.96 7.84
C ALA A 80 4.60 -1.57 8.29
N ARG A 81 4.98 -1.96 9.52
CA ARG A 81 6.34 -1.76 10.01
C ARG A 81 6.82 -2.86 10.95
N ASN A 82 8.14 -2.92 11.15
CA ASN A 82 8.80 -3.83 12.09
C ASN A 82 8.52 -5.32 11.80
N GLY A 83 8.64 -5.74 10.54
CA GLY A 83 8.39 -7.12 10.11
C GLY A 83 6.91 -7.52 10.04
N ALA A 84 6.00 -6.55 10.07
CA ALA A 84 4.58 -6.76 9.83
C ALA A 84 4.30 -7.14 8.36
N VAL A 85 3.15 -7.77 8.14
CA VAL A 85 2.71 -8.24 6.82
C VAL A 85 1.29 -7.78 6.54
N VAL A 86 1.07 -7.12 5.39
CA VAL A 86 -0.27 -6.70 4.95
C VAL A 86 -0.57 -7.19 3.54
N PHE A 87 -1.78 -7.73 3.34
CA PHE A 87 -2.30 -8.11 2.03
C PHE A 87 -3.47 -7.22 1.65
N LEU A 88 -3.34 -6.51 0.54
CA LEU A 88 -4.42 -5.79 -0.13
C LEU A 88 -4.99 -6.71 -1.20
N THR A 89 -6.19 -7.23 -0.96
CA THR A 89 -6.83 -8.21 -1.84
C THR A 89 -8.19 -7.72 -2.31
N GLY A 90 -8.69 -8.29 -3.41
CA GLY A 90 -9.96 -7.87 -3.98
C GLY A 90 -9.94 -6.38 -4.33
N LYS A 91 -11.02 -5.67 -4.00
CA LYS A 91 -11.16 -4.23 -4.29
C LYS A 91 -10.89 -3.39 -3.05
N ASN A 92 -10.03 -2.38 -3.14
CA ASN A 92 -9.90 -1.35 -2.11
C ASN A 92 -9.81 0.03 -2.76
N ALA A 93 -9.98 1.08 -1.96
CA ALA A 93 -9.83 2.45 -2.39
C ALA A 93 -8.97 3.25 -1.40
N PHE A 94 -8.29 4.27 -1.89
CA PHE A 94 -7.58 5.23 -1.08
C PHE A 94 -8.17 6.62 -1.31
N GLY A 95 -8.61 7.27 -0.24
CA GLY A 95 -8.88 8.70 -0.25
C GLY A 95 -7.60 9.49 0.07
N SER A 96 -7.75 10.75 0.46
CA SER A 96 -6.59 11.61 0.69
C SER A 96 -5.76 11.09 1.87
N CYS A 97 -4.44 11.06 1.70
CA CYS A 97 -3.51 10.84 2.80
C CYS A 97 -2.50 11.99 2.92
N SER A 98 -2.20 12.43 4.15
CA SER A 98 -1.28 13.56 4.35
C SER A 98 0.19 13.19 4.07
N PHE A 99 0.54 11.91 4.09
CA PHE A 99 1.89 11.41 3.81
C PHE A 99 1.96 10.33 2.73
N ARG A 100 1.28 9.18 2.90
CA ARG A 100 1.33 8.10 1.90
C ARG A 100 0.10 7.20 1.95
N HIS A 101 -0.28 6.63 0.81
CA HIS A 101 -1.34 5.63 0.77
C HIS A 101 -0.87 4.30 1.36
N ILE A 102 0.27 3.76 0.91
CA ILE A 102 0.81 2.46 1.32
C ILE A 102 2.26 2.62 1.76
N GLY A 103 2.57 2.11 2.95
CA GLY A 103 3.89 2.14 3.57
C GLY A 103 4.36 0.77 4.04
N ALA A 104 5.60 0.41 3.72
CA ALA A 104 6.31 -0.73 4.28
C ALA A 104 7.67 -0.29 4.82
N ASP A 105 7.85 -0.35 6.15
CA ASP A 105 9.07 0.12 6.81
C ASP A 105 9.71 -0.98 7.67
N ASN A 106 11.01 -0.85 7.95
CA ASN A 106 11.73 -1.67 8.94
C ASN A 106 11.51 -3.18 8.71
N GLY A 107 11.75 -3.64 7.47
CA GLY A 107 11.62 -5.04 7.08
C GLY A 107 10.18 -5.57 6.97
N ALA A 108 9.17 -4.69 7.01
CA ALA A 108 7.78 -5.10 6.77
C ALA A 108 7.51 -5.42 5.29
N PHE A 109 6.43 -6.16 5.04
CA PHE A 109 5.99 -6.56 3.71
C PHE A 109 4.55 -6.12 3.45
N VAL A 110 4.30 -5.49 2.31
CA VAL A 110 2.93 -5.20 1.84
C VAL A 110 2.74 -5.76 0.45
N GLU A 111 1.68 -6.53 0.25
CA GLU A 111 1.36 -7.16 -1.03
C GLU A 111 0.04 -6.66 -1.58
N MET A 112 0.03 -6.30 -2.87
CA MET A 112 -1.15 -6.34 -3.73
C MET A 112 -0.81 -7.28 -4.89
N LEU A 113 -1.48 -8.43 -4.96
CA LEU A 113 -1.32 -9.39 -6.04
C LEU A 113 -2.68 -9.69 -6.65
N GLY A 114 -2.92 -9.21 -7.87
CA GLY A 114 -4.20 -9.42 -8.56
C GLY A 114 -5.37 -8.59 -8.01
N GLY A 115 -5.11 -7.57 -7.20
CA GLY A 115 -6.14 -6.69 -6.63
C GLY A 115 -6.57 -5.55 -7.56
N GLU A 116 -7.66 -4.89 -7.18
CA GLU A 116 -8.16 -3.66 -7.81
C GLU A 116 -8.07 -2.51 -6.79
N ILE A 117 -7.39 -1.43 -7.15
CA ILE A 117 -7.26 -0.24 -6.31
C ILE A 117 -7.86 0.98 -7.00
N SER A 118 -8.77 1.69 -6.32
CA SER A 118 -9.20 3.04 -6.71
C SER A 118 -8.39 4.07 -5.93
N ILE A 119 -7.69 4.97 -6.61
CA ILE A 119 -7.03 6.14 -5.99
C ILE A 119 -7.98 7.33 -6.18
N GLU A 120 -8.63 7.73 -5.10
CA GLU A 120 -9.67 8.77 -5.06
C GLU A 120 -9.23 10.02 -4.31
N GLY A 121 -7.99 10.05 -3.81
CA GLY A 121 -7.41 11.22 -3.15
C GLY A 121 -5.91 11.32 -3.36
N ALA A 122 -5.37 12.50 -3.08
CA ALA A 122 -3.95 12.79 -3.20
C ALA A 122 -3.18 12.39 -1.93
N ALA A 123 -1.90 12.08 -2.13
CA ALA A 123 -0.92 11.88 -1.08
C ALA A 123 0.48 12.19 -1.64
N PRO A 124 1.46 12.56 -0.81
CA PRO A 124 2.84 12.69 -1.28
C PRO A 124 3.40 11.46 -2.01
N HIS A 125 2.93 10.26 -1.65
CA HIS A 125 3.27 8.99 -2.29
C HIS A 125 2.07 8.04 -2.33
N HIS A 126 1.95 7.23 -3.40
CA HIS A 126 1.05 6.06 -3.34
C HIS A 126 1.76 4.87 -2.69
N LEU A 127 2.98 4.56 -3.12
CA LEU A 127 3.80 3.48 -2.58
C LEU A 127 5.05 4.06 -1.91
N TYR A 128 5.35 3.62 -0.69
CA TYR A 128 6.55 4.04 0.02
C TYR A 128 7.20 2.88 0.76
N ALA A 129 8.43 2.51 0.37
CA ALA A 129 9.23 1.49 1.04
C ALA A 129 10.48 2.11 1.68
N ASP A 130 10.72 1.85 2.97
CA ASP A 130 11.87 2.38 3.72
C ASP A 130 12.48 1.33 4.65
N ALA A 131 13.75 1.54 5.01
CA ALA A 131 14.49 0.74 6.00
C ALA A 131 14.35 -0.78 5.78
N GLY A 132 14.57 -1.23 4.54
CA GLY A 132 14.46 -2.64 4.15
C GLY A 132 13.03 -3.18 4.02
N GLY A 133 12.01 -2.33 4.13
CA GLY A 133 10.62 -2.71 3.84
C GLY A 133 10.43 -3.05 2.36
N HIS A 134 9.47 -3.93 2.08
CA HIS A 134 9.19 -4.42 0.74
C HIS A 134 7.71 -4.26 0.40
N ILE A 135 7.44 -3.56 -0.70
CA ILE A 135 6.11 -3.52 -1.33
C ILE A 135 6.16 -4.37 -2.59
N PHE A 136 5.30 -5.38 -2.66
CA PHE A 136 5.06 -6.19 -3.86
C PHE A 136 3.68 -5.85 -4.43
N TYR A 137 3.65 -5.17 -5.59
CA TYR A 137 2.44 -4.55 -6.13
C TYR A 137 2.25 -4.94 -7.59
N ALA A 138 1.64 -6.10 -7.87
CA ALA A 138 1.72 -6.75 -9.17
C ALA A 138 0.39 -7.38 -9.65
N LEU A 139 0.29 -7.57 -10.97
CA LEU A 139 -0.77 -8.30 -11.67
C LEU A 139 -2.21 -7.80 -11.40
N GLY A 140 -2.37 -6.55 -10.96
CA GLY A 140 -3.66 -5.94 -10.61
C GLY A 140 -4.08 -4.80 -11.55
N SER A 141 -5.10 -4.06 -11.13
CA SER A 141 -5.51 -2.83 -11.82
C SER A 141 -5.63 -1.67 -10.85
N VAL A 142 -5.29 -0.48 -11.31
CA VAL A 142 -5.42 0.76 -10.56
C VAL A 142 -6.15 1.80 -11.38
N ASN A 143 -7.25 2.31 -10.83
CA ASN A 143 -8.03 3.40 -11.38
C ASN A 143 -7.75 4.69 -10.59
N ILE A 144 -7.30 5.73 -11.28
CA ILE A 144 -6.92 7.00 -10.68
C ILE A 144 -7.99 8.03 -11.02
N VAL A 145 -8.60 8.59 -9.98
CA VAL A 145 -9.72 9.52 -10.09
C VAL A 145 -9.26 10.93 -9.75
N GLY A 146 -9.60 11.92 -10.59
CA GLY A 146 -9.44 13.34 -10.27
C GLY A 146 -8.05 13.95 -10.46
N THR A 147 -7.08 13.22 -11.02
CA THR A 147 -5.70 13.69 -11.22
C THR A 147 -5.00 14.13 -9.92
N PRO A 148 -4.85 13.22 -8.93
CA PRO A 148 -4.15 13.51 -7.69
C PRO A 148 -2.66 13.79 -7.95
N ASP A 149 -2.08 14.63 -7.09
CA ASP A 149 -0.67 14.97 -7.10
C ASP A 149 0.13 14.08 -6.14
N PHE A 150 1.28 13.57 -6.62
CA PHE A 150 2.26 12.80 -5.85
C PHE A 150 3.62 13.52 -5.87
N PRO A 151 3.75 14.64 -5.12
CA PRO A 151 4.84 15.59 -5.28
C PRO A 151 6.25 15.03 -5.04
N PHE A 152 6.37 13.90 -4.34
CA PHE A 152 7.66 13.27 -4.01
C PHE A 152 7.82 11.87 -4.65
N GLY A 153 7.04 11.59 -5.69
CA GLY A 153 7.09 10.32 -6.40
C GLY A 153 5.87 9.45 -6.11
N PHE A 154 5.17 9.01 -7.15
CA PHE A 154 4.08 8.03 -7.03
C PHE A 154 4.56 6.75 -6.31
N ALA A 155 5.71 6.23 -6.72
CA ALA A 155 6.43 5.15 -6.04
C ALA A 155 7.76 5.65 -5.46
N HIS A 156 7.96 5.50 -4.16
CA HIS A 156 9.14 5.99 -3.47
C HIS A 156 9.82 4.87 -2.68
N ALA A 157 11.12 4.65 -2.91
CA ALA A 157 11.91 3.70 -2.16
C ALA A 157 13.19 4.37 -1.62
N GLN A 158 13.49 4.17 -0.35
CA GLN A 158 14.71 4.67 0.27
C GLN A 158 15.25 3.73 1.35
N SER A 159 16.46 3.99 1.84
CA SER A 159 17.16 3.21 2.88
C SER A 159 17.02 1.70 2.68
N THR A 160 17.51 1.21 1.54
CA THR A 160 17.40 -0.20 1.11
C THR A 160 15.97 -0.76 0.99
N GLY A 161 14.94 0.09 0.96
CA GLY A 161 13.57 -0.30 0.65
C GLY A 161 13.46 -0.88 -0.76
N LEU A 162 12.51 -1.80 -0.93
CA LEU A 162 12.26 -2.47 -2.20
C LEU A 162 10.80 -2.24 -2.61
N ILE A 163 10.59 -1.76 -3.83
CA ILE A 163 9.30 -1.84 -4.50
C ILE A 163 9.46 -2.78 -5.68
N THR A 164 8.62 -3.81 -5.76
CA THR A 164 8.51 -4.67 -6.94
C THR A 164 7.12 -4.49 -7.52
N SER A 165 7.00 -4.02 -8.74
CA SER A 165 5.69 -3.81 -9.37
C SER A 165 5.72 -4.12 -10.84
N TYR A 166 4.91 -5.08 -11.29
CA TYR A 166 4.82 -5.43 -12.71
C TYR A 166 3.42 -5.93 -13.05
N GLY A 167 3.05 -5.79 -14.32
CA GLY A 167 1.75 -6.25 -14.83
C GLY A 167 0.55 -5.54 -14.18
N VAL A 168 0.74 -4.36 -13.59
CA VAL A 168 -0.36 -3.50 -13.15
C VAL A 168 -0.90 -2.69 -14.32
N THR A 169 -2.21 -2.68 -14.48
CA THR A 169 -2.88 -1.80 -15.44
C THR A 169 -3.24 -0.48 -14.78
N TRP A 170 -2.63 0.62 -15.21
CA TRP A 170 -2.92 1.97 -14.72
C TRP A 170 -3.95 2.65 -15.63
N SER A 171 -4.95 3.29 -15.03
CA SER A 171 -5.96 4.08 -15.74
C SER A 171 -6.18 5.41 -15.02
N GLY A 172 -6.51 6.46 -15.79
CA GLY A 172 -6.50 7.83 -15.29
C GLY A 172 -5.10 8.46 -15.33
N THR A 173 -4.97 9.66 -14.75
CA THR A 173 -3.74 10.47 -14.77
C THR A 173 -3.39 10.93 -13.35
N ALA A 174 -2.12 11.25 -13.13
CA ALA A 174 -1.61 11.83 -11.89
C ALA A 174 -0.49 12.84 -12.22
N THR A 175 -0.23 13.79 -11.33
CA THR A 175 0.91 14.73 -11.45
C THR A 175 2.03 14.38 -10.46
N GLY A 176 3.21 14.93 -10.73
CA GLY A 176 4.42 14.70 -9.92
C GLY A 176 5.36 13.66 -10.53
N PRO A 177 6.52 13.42 -9.88
CA PRO A 177 7.47 12.41 -10.34
C PRO A 177 6.86 11.01 -10.36
N ARG A 178 7.19 10.21 -11.37
CA ARG A 178 6.70 8.81 -11.45
C ARG A 178 7.28 7.92 -10.36
N TYR A 179 8.54 8.14 -10.01
CA TYR A 179 9.21 7.39 -8.97
C TYR A 179 10.38 8.16 -8.36
N GLN A 180 10.79 7.74 -7.18
CA GLN A 180 12.04 8.14 -6.56
C GLN A 180 12.70 6.93 -5.88
N ALA A 181 13.94 6.60 -6.27
CA ALA A 181 14.73 5.58 -5.59
C ALA A 181 16.03 6.22 -5.07
N MET A 182 16.31 6.07 -3.78
CA MET A 182 17.52 6.63 -3.17
C MET A 182 18.11 5.78 -2.05
N LEU A 183 19.32 6.10 -1.59
CA LEU A 183 19.97 5.44 -0.45
C LEU A 183 20.01 3.91 -0.60
N ASN A 184 20.52 3.45 -1.75
CA ASN A 184 20.62 2.04 -2.14
C ASN A 184 19.28 1.29 -2.21
N ALA A 185 18.14 1.99 -2.28
CA ALA A 185 16.85 1.37 -2.52
C ALA A 185 16.67 0.95 -3.98
N VAL A 186 15.73 0.04 -4.21
CA VAL A 186 15.44 -0.51 -5.55
C VAL A 186 13.95 -0.42 -5.83
N ILE A 187 13.61 0.07 -7.02
CA ILE A 187 12.28 -0.02 -7.60
C ILE A 187 12.39 -0.90 -8.85
N ASN A 188 11.88 -2.12 -8.77
CA ASN A 188 11.93 -3.09 -9.86
C ASN A 188 10.56 -3.19 -10.54
N VAL A 189 10.49 -2.70 -11.78
CA VAL A 189 9.34 -2.76 -12.68
C VAL A 189 9.42 -3.86 -13.74
N ASN A 190 10.43 -4.72 -13.63
CA ASN A 190 10.65 -5.87 -14.51
C ASN A 190 10.72 -5.46 -16.00
N GLY A 191 11.43 -4.38 -16.31
CA GLY A 191 11.63 -3.90 -17.68
C GLY A 191 10.42 -3.18 -18.30
N ALA A 192 9.39 -2.82 -17.53
CA ALA A 192 8.22 -2.09 -18.03
C ALA A 192 8.51 -0.64 -18.49
N GLY A 193 9.73 -0.15 -18.26
CA GLY A 193 10.20 1.16 -18.72
C GLY A 193 9.94 2.29 -17.72
N PRO A 194 10.57 3.47 -17.93
CA PRO A 194 10.55 4.59 -16.97
C PRO A 194 9.20 5.29 -16.84
N GLU A 195 8.25 5.00 -17.73
CA GLU A 195 6.90 5.57 -17.69
C GLU A 195 5.89 4.64 -17.01
N TYR A 196 6.35 3.54 -16.42
CA TYR A 196 5.45 2.51 -15.87
C TYR A 196 4.52 3.04 -14.77
N PHE A 197 5.02 3.88 -13.85
CA PHE A 197 4.20 4.48 -12.81
C PHE A 197 3.52 5.78 -13.29
N PRO A 198 2.31 6.09 -12.83
CA PRO A 198 1.64 7.36 -13.09
C PRO A 198 2.46 8.57 -12.63
N GLY A 199 2.34 9.68 -13.37
CA GLY A 199 3.04 10.95 -13.09
C GLY A 199 3.40 11.67 -14.39
N ASP A 200 3.53 12.99 -14.31
CA ASP A 200 3.84 13.87 -15.45
C ASP A 200 5.32 14.27 -15.52
N THR A 201 6.10 13.95 -14.49
CA THR A 201 7.51 14.31 -14.39
C THR A 201 8.37 13.04 -14.32
N ALA A 202 9.57 13.10 -14.91
CA ALA A 202 10.52 12.00 -14.89
C ALA A 202 10.87 11.58 -13.44
N GLY A 203 11.15 10.29 -13.24
CA GLY A 203 11.56 9.78 -11.94
C GLY A 203 12.98 10.19 -11.55
N VAL A 204 13.28 10.13 -10.25
CA VAL A 204 14.54 10.59 -9.65
C VAL A 204 15.32 9.41 -9.07
N LEU A 205 16.61 9.33 -9.37
CA LEU A 205 17.53 8.35 -8.81
C LEU A 205 18.69 9.09 -8.12
N ALA A 206 19.02 8.70 -6.89
CA ALA A 206 20.11 9.33 -6.14
C ALA A 206 20.79 8.33 -5.18
N SER A 207 22.02 8.61 -4.75
CA SER A 207 22.68 7.88 -3.66
C SER A 207 22.60 6.34 -3.78
N GLY A 208 22.89 5.81 -4.97
CA GLY A 208 22.86 4.36 -5.26
C GLY A 208 21.48 3.76 -5.47
N GLY A 209 20.41 4.57 -5.48
CA GLY A 209 19.07 4.11 -5.82
C GLY A 209 18.96 3.61 -7.25
N GLN A 210 18.21 2.53 -7.46
CA GLN A 210 18.07 1.87 -8.77
C GLN A 210 16.62 1.74 -9.18
N TYR A 211 16.39 1.86 -10.49
CA TYR A 211 15.11 1.57 -11.14
C TYR A 211 15.36 0.61 -12.32
N THR A 212 14.69 -0.54 -12.33
CA THR A 212 15.00 -1.66 -13.23
C THR A 212 13.76 -2.33 -13.80
#